data_AF-A0A6C0BWC3-F1
#
_entry.id   AF-A0A6C0BWC3-F1
#
_cell.length_a   1.000
_cell.length_b   1.000
_cell.length_c   1.000
_cell.angle_alpha   90.00
_cell.angle_beta   90.00
_cell.angle_gamma   90.00
#
_symmetry.space_group_name_H-M   'P 1'
#
loop_
_entity.id
_entity.type
_entity.pdbx_description
1 polymer ?
#
loop_
_entity_poly.entity_id
_entity_poly.type
_entity_poly.pdbx_seq_one_letter_code
_entity_poly.pdbx_strand_id
1 'polypeptide(L)'
;MSSTQDKTSMNNLRERKDAGGEKVPNYPNFFKNLLIIIVYVLIWAVLSSNLIYLLHFPALGKSLPHDPLQLPYSDAKLGGAPSIHGDHGGINSMFDSYKFDYGWPYNLKESNFVGSWFGEMMATSWSSSRGLLYKTFELIKNLDERVLLVIGGPLMALAIFISTGVGFFSTIYGSLQLNLLSIILTICLFLIVLIIGWFNGMIMTLMLMMFLFVKPLISKEGQDTLKYHLANYSHFIAMAIGIFATINAFDNLDASVAGGMLVALIALIVKSVFF
;
A
#
# COMPACT_ATOMS: atom_id res chain seq x y z
N MET A 1 0.10 -63.92 25.75
CA MET A 1 0.56 -62.80 24.89
C MET A 1 -0.51 -62.54 23.83
N SER A 2 -1.54 -61.76 24.14
CA SER A 2 -2.62 -61.38 23.21
C SER A 2 -3.34 -60.14 23.75
N SER A 3 -2.63 -59.01 23.81
CA SER A 3 -3.24 -57.72 24.23
C SER A 3 -2.71 -56.51 23.45
N THR A 4 -1.81 -56.73 22.49
CA THR A 4 -1.17 -55.66 21.72
C THR A 4 -1.82 -55.41 20.37
N GLN A 5 -2.56 -56.38 19.81
CA GLN A 5 -3.25 -56.20 18.52
C GLN A 5 -4.57 -55.41 18.63
N ASP A 6 -5.23 -55.43 19.79
CA ASP A 6 -6.54 -54.80 19.95
C ASP A 6 -6.47 -53.27 20.12
N LYS A 7 -5.38 -52.76 20.69
CA LYS A 7 -5.18 -51.30 20.87
C LYS A 7 -4.87 -50.57 19.57
N THR A 8 -4.20 -51.22 18.62
CA THR A 8 -3.83 -50.63 17.33
C THR A 8 -5.05 -50.50 16.40
N SER A 9 -5.97 -51.46 16.46
CA SER A 9 -7.26 -51.41 15.77
C SER A 9 -8.14 -50.24 16.25
N MET A 10 -8.19 -50.02 17.57
CA MET A 10 -8.99 -48.94 18.17
C MET A 10 -8.45 -47.52 17.87
N ASN A 11 -7.14 -47.34 17.78
CA ASN A 11 -6.54 -46.05 17.44
C ASN A 11 -6.75 -45.69 15.96
N ASN A 12 -6.65 -46.67 15.05
CA ASN A 12 -6.93 -46.46 13.62
C ASN A 12 -8.41 -46.17 13.34
N LEU A 13 -9.32 -46.66 14.20
CA LEU A 13 -10.76 -46.32 14.14
C LEU A 13 -11.06 -44.92 14.70
N ARG A 14 -10.28 -44.41 15.65
CA ARG A 14 -10.40 -43.04 16.18
C ARG A 14 -9.91 -42.01 15.16
N GLU A 15 -8.74 -42.23 14.55
CA GLU A 15 -8.23 -41.34 13.50
C GLU A 15 -9.12 -41.31 12.25
N ARG A 16 -9.82 -42.41 11.92
CA ARG A 16 -10.83 -42.41 10.85
C ARG A 16 -12.15 -41.74 11.25
N LYS A 17 -12.48 -41.66 12.55
CA LYS A 17 -13.65 -40.92 13.03
C LYS A 17 -13.40 -39.42 13.04
N ASP A 18 -12.15 -38.99 13.17
CA ASP A 18 -11.74 -37.60 13.05
C ASP A 18 -11.63 -37.14 11.57
N ALA A 19 -11.54 -38.09 10.63
CA ALA A 19 -11.60 -37.83 9.18
C ALA A 19 -13.04 -37.71 8.63
N GLY A 20 -14.07 -37.97 9.44
CA GLY A 20 -15.48 -37.92 9.04
C GLY A 20 -16.44 -37.50 10.15
N GLY A 21 -15.91 -36.89 11.22
CA GLY A 21 -16.71 -36.36 12.31
C GLY A 21 -17.38 -35.06 11.88
N GLU A 22 -18.70 -34.96 12.02
CA GLU A 22 -19.43 -33.71 11.86
C GLU A 22 -18.72 -32.61 12.66
N LYS A 23 -18.16 -31.65 11.94
CA LYS A 23 -17.45 -30.53 12.51
C LYS A 23 -18.47 -29.65 13.19
N VAL A 24 -18.65 -29.84 14.51
CA VAL A 24 -19.64 -29.12 15.31
C VAL A 24 -19.59 -27.62 14.97
N PRO A 25 -20.70 -27.04 14.49
CA PRO A 25 -20.69 -25.70 13.93
C PRO A 25 -20.39 -24.65 15.01
N ASN A 26 -19.38 -23.83 14.73
CA ASN A 26 -18.93 -22.72 15.57
C ASN A 26 -19.52 -21.39 15.07
N TYR A 27 -20.82 -21.21 15.30
CA TYR A 27 -21.54 -19.98 14.91
C TYR A 27 -20.91 -18.69 15.45
N PRO A 28 -20.47 -18.59 16.73
CA PRO A 28 -19.84 -17.37 17.23
C PRO A 28 -18.60 -16.96 16.43
N ASN A 29 -17.73 -17.92 16.10
CA ASN A 29 -16.53 -17.64 15.32
C ASN A 29 -16.86 -17.30 13.86
N PHE A 30 -17.87 -17.98 13.28
CA PHE A 30 -18.38 -17.64 11.96
C PHE A 30 -18.84 -16.18 11.88
N PHE A 31 -19.70 -15.71 12.79
CA PHE A 31 -20.21 -14.33 12.78
C PHE A 31 -19.12 -13.30 13.05
N LYS A 32 -18.20 -13.59 13.98
CA LYS A 32 -17.02 -12.74 14.23
C LYS A 32 -16.19 -12.58 12.96
N ASN A 33 -15.86 -13.68 12.29
CA ASN A 33 -15.07 -13.65 11.06
C ASN A 33 -15.83 -13.01 9.90
N LEU A 34 -17.14 -13.21 9.80
CA LEU A 34 -17.98 -12.56 8.80
C LEU A 34 -17.92 -11.04 8.93
N LEU A 35 -18.00 -10.50 10.15
CA LEU A 35 -17.85 -9.07 10.40
C LEU A 35 -16.46 -8.57 9.99
N ILE A 36 -15.40 -9.31 10.34
CA ILE A 36 -14.02 -9.00 9.94
C ILE A 36 -13.89 -8.98 8.41
N ILE A 37 -14.47 -9.95 7.71
CA ILE A 37 -14.48 -10.04 6.25
C ILE A 37 -15.15 -8.81 5.63
N ILE A 38 -16.34 -8.43 6.12
CA ILE A 38 -17.06 -7.26 5.60
C ILE A 38 -16.20 -6.00 5.75
N VAL A 39 -15.64 -5.76 6.94
CA VAL A 39 -14.76 -4.62 7.19
C VAL A 39 -13.53 -4.67 6.30
N TYR A 40 -12.90 -5.83 6.15
CA TYR A 40 -11.70 -6.00 5.35
C TYR A 40 -11.94 -5.72 3.85
N VAL A 41 -13.04 -6.25 3.29
CA VAL A 41 -13.40 -6.01 1.88
C VAL A 41 -13.78 -4.55 1.65
N LEU A 42 -14.44 -3.89 2.60
CA LEU A 42 -14.72 -2.45 2.49
C LEU A 42 -13.44 -1.61 2.51
N ILE A 43 -12.50 -1.91 3.42
CA ILE A 43 -11.18 -1.27 3.43
C ILE A 43 -10.46 -1.49 2.10
N TRP A 44 -10.50 -2.72 1.56
CA TRP A 44 -9.93 -3.06 0.26
C TRP A 44 -10.54 -2.24 -0.89
N ALA A 45 -11.86 -2.09 -0.91
CA ALA A 45 -12.56 -1.32 -1.92
C ALA A 45 -12.17 0.18 -1.85
N VAL A 46 -12.09 0.75 -0.64
CA VAL A 46 -11.63 2.13 -0.43
C VAL A 46 -10.18 2.29 -0.90
N LEU A 47 -9.29 1.40 -0.49
CA LEU A 47 -7.88 1.38 -0.92
C LEU A 47 -7.77 1.38 -2.45
N SER A 48 -8.46 0.45 -3.09
CA SER A 48 -8.35 0.28 -4.54
C SER A 48 -8.97 1.46 -5.29
N SER A 49 -10.08 2.02 -4.80
CA SER A 49 -10.65 3.26 -5.35
C SER A 49 -9.70 4.45 -5.21
N ASN A 50 -9.00 4.55 -4.09
CA ASN A 50 -8.01 5.60 -3.86
C ASN A 50 -6.82 5.46 -4.83
N LEU A 51 -6.36 4.24 -5.08
CA LEU A 51 -5.35 3.97 -6.09
C LEU A 51 -5.80 4.43 -7.48
N ILE A 52 -7.02 4.07 -7.89
CA ILE A 52 -7.57 4.46 -9.20
C ILE A 52 -7.66 5.99 -9.33
N TYR A 53 -8.12 6.68 -8.28
CA TYR A 53 -8.13 8.14 -8.24
C TYR A 53 -6.72 8.72 -8.45
N LEU A 54 -5.72 8.18 -7.76
CA LEU A 54 -4.35 8.66 -7.88
C LEU A 54 -3.75 8.44 -9.26
N LEU A 55 -4.06 7.32 -9.92
CA LEU A 55 -3.58 7.02 -11.27
C LEU A 55 -4.08 8.03 -12.31
N HIS A 56 -5.25 8.61 -12.07
CA HIS A 56 -5.88 9.60 -12.94
C HIS A 56 -5.74 11.04 -12.43
N PHE A 57 -5.02 11.25 -11.33
CA PHE A 57 -4.85 12.56 -10.74
C PHE A 57 -4.04 13.47 -11.69
N PRO A 58 -4.61 14.55 -12.26
CA PRO A 58 -3.97 15.32 -13.33
C PRO A 58 -2.63 15.96 -12.94
N ALA A 59 -2.42 16.21 -11.64
CA ALA A 59 -1.19 16.77 -11.11
C ALA A 59 -0.24 15.70 -10.51
N LEU A 60 -0.44 14.42 -10.79
CA LEU A 60 0.39 13.32 -10.28
C LEU A 60 1.86 13.52 -10.64
N GLY A 61 2.17 13.82 -11.91
CA GLY A 61 3.54 14.06 -12.37
C GLY A 61 4.22 15.31 -11.79
N LYS A 62 3.44 16.28 -11.30
CA LYS A 62 3.94 17.47 -10.57
C LYS A 62 4.10 17.20 -9.08
N SER A 63 3.23 16.36 -8.51
CA SER A 63 3.24 15.99 -7.09
C SER A 63 4.29 14.94 -6.76
N LEU A 64 4.66 14.11 -7.74
CA LEU A 64 5.71 13.10 -7.66
C LEU A 64 6.80 13.44 -8.68
N PRO A 65 7.90 14.14 -8.28
CA PRO A 65 9.05 14.32 -9.16
C PRO A 65 9.54 12.95 -9.64
N HIS A 66 9.60 12.79 -10.95
CA HIS A 66 9.75 11.52 -11.64
C HIS A 66 11.09 11.37 -12.36
N ASP A 67 11.83 12.47 -12.52
CA ASP A 67 13.18 12.45 -13.05
C ASP A 67 14.18 12.18 -11.90
N PRO A 68 14.87 11.01 -11.90
CA PRO A 68 15.87 10.68 -10.89
C PRO A 68 17.13 11.54 -10.99
N LEU A 69 17.36 12.20 -12.13
CA LEU A 69 18.48 13.12 -12.35
C LEU A 69 18.13 14.54 -11.95
N GLN A 70 16.84 14.84 -11.83
CA GLN A 70 16.37 16.14 -11.40
C GLN A 70 16.37 16.19 -9.87
N LEU A 71 17.10 17.17 -9.32
CA LEU A 71 16.96 17.53 -7.92
C LEU A 71 15.48 17.81 -7.64
N PRO A 72 14.95 17.33 -6.50
CA PRO A 72 13.60 17.71 -6.13
C PRO A 72 13.49 19.24 -6.15
N TYR A 73 12.49 19.73 -6.88
CA TYR A 73 12.20 21.16 -6.99
C TYR A 73 13.27 22.01 -7.68
N SER A 74 14.05 21.46 -8.62
CA SER A 74 14.93 22.27 -9.49
C SER A 74 14.20 23.33 -10.33
N ASP A 75 12.88 23.18 -10.51
CA ASP A 75 12.00 24.20 -11.11
C ASP A 75 11.53 25.28 -10.12
N ALA A 76 11.86 25.18 -8.84
CA ALA A 76 11.68 26.26 -7.89
C ALA A 76 12.73 27.34 -8.19
N LYS A 77 12.41 28.18 -9.19
CA LYS A 77 13.03 29.49 -9.35
C LYS A 77 12.80 30.27 -8.06
N LEU A 78 13.69 30.16 -7.09
CA LEU A 78 13.97 31.12 -6.01
C LEU A 78 15.02 30.48 -5.08
N GLY A 79 16.29 30.75 -5.36
CA GLY A 79 17.28 30.82 -4.30
C GLY A 79 16.98 32.05 -3.47
N GLY A 80 16.35 31.87 -2.30
CA GLY A 80 16.07 32.95 -1.36
C GLY A 80 15.42 32.40 -0.09
N ALA A 81 15.77 32.97 1.06
CA ALA A 81 15.17 32.60 2.35
C ALA A 81 13.62 32.70 2.32
N PRO A 82 12.89 31.91 3.14
CA PRO A 82 11.45 31.72 2.99
C PRO A 82 10.66 33.01 3.20
N SER A 83 9.74 33.32 2.29
CA SER A 83 8.61 34.22 2.57
C SER A 83 7.35 33.37 2.77
N ILE A 84 6.89 33.28 4.02
CA ILE A 84 5.58 32.69 4.35
C ILE A 84 4.51 33.62 3.76
N HIS A 85 3.89 33.24 2.65
CA HIS A 85 2.59 33.76 2.25
C HIS A 85 1.57 32.65 2.52
N GLY A 86 1.21 32.50 3.79
CA GLY A 86 0.06 31.70 4.17
C GLY A 86 -1.18 32.46 3.74
N ASP A 87 -1.94 31.91 2.80
CA ASP A 87 -3.33 32.33 2.63
C ASP A 87 -4.11 31.77 3.83
N HIS A 88 -4.19 32.58 4.89
CA HIS A 88 -4.96 32.29 6.08
C HIS A 88 -6.45 32.28 5.73
N GLY A 89 -6.97 31.19 5.16
CA GLY A 89 -8.40 31.18 4.84
C GLY A 89 -9.04 29.96 4.21
N GLY A 90 -8.35 28.86 3.94
CA GLY A 90 -8.97 27.72 3.27
C GLY A 90 -8.50 26.36 3.80
N ILE A 91 -9.45 25.54 4.23
CA ILE A 91 -9.26 24.12 4.59
C ILE A 91 -8.72 23.28 3.40
N ASN A 92 -8.61 23.86 2.21
CA ASN A 92 -8.26 23.18 0.96
C ASN A 92 -6.75 23.17 0.59
N SER A 93 -5.81 23.75 1.35
CA SER A 93 -4.51 24.07 0.72
C SER A 93 -3.21 23.64 1.41
N MET A 94 -3.25 22.75 2.42
CA MET A 94 -2.00 22.12 2.89
C MET A 94 -1.36 21.21 1.82
N PHE A 95 -2.14 20.67 0.90
CA PHE A 95 -1.64 19.79 -0.18
C PHE A 95 -1.56 20.47 -1.55
N ASP A 96 -2.33 21.54 -1.77
CA ASP A 96 -2.47 22.17 -3.09
C ASP A 96 -1.69 23.49 -3.25
N SER A 97 -1.25 24.11 -2.15
CA SER A 97 -0.55 25.43 -2.19
C SER A 97 0.75 25.51 -1.40
N TYR A 98 1.20 24.42 -0.79
CA TYR A 98 2.45 24.44 -0.03
C TYR A 98 3.66 24.46 -0.97
N LYS A 99 4.17 25.67 -1.26
CA LYS A 99 5.53 25.87 -1.74
C LYS A 99 6.47 25.68 -0.57
N PHE A 100 6.90 24.45 -0.33
CA PHE A 100 8.02 24.25 0.56
C PHE A 100 9.31 24.68 -0.13
N ASP A 101 9.95 25.71 0.40
CA ASP A 101 11.29 26.10 0.01
C ASP A 101 12.29 25.19 0.73
N TYR A 102 12.56 24.03 0.12
CA TYR A 102 13.40 22.99 0.70
C TYR A 102 14.86 23.13 0.24
N GLY A 103 15.44 24.32 0.36
CA GLY A 103 16.87 24.51 0.08
C GLY A 103 17.78 23.57 0.89
N TRP A 104 17.41 23.21 2.13
CA TRP A 104 18.19 22.26 2.94
C TRP A 104 17.54 20.86 2.93
N PRO A 105 18.30 19.76 2.78
CA PRO A 105 19.76 19.67 2.73
C PRO A 105 20.38 19.79 1.33
N TYR A 106 19.61 20.05 0.28
CA TYR A 106 20.08 19.95 -1.11
C TYR A 106 21.07 21.05 -1.53
N ASN A 107 20.98 22.24 -0.95
CA ASN A 107 21.90 23.37 -1.16
C ASN A 107 23.31 23.08 -0.61
N LEU A 108 23.50 22.02 0.19
CA LEU A 108 24.82 21.60 0.65
C LEU A 108 25.67 21.02 -0.49
N LYS A 109 25.08 20.72 -1.65
CA LYS A 109 25.80 20.30 -2.87
C LYS A 109 26.88 21.28 -3.31
N GLU A 110 26.66 22.58 -3.10
CA GLU A 110 27.57 23.65 -3.52
C GLU A 110 28.58 24.03 -2.41
N SER A 111 28.60 23.30 -1.30
CA SER A 111 29.43 23.63 -0.13
C SER A 111 30.80 22.92 -0.16
N ASN A 112 31.23 22.33 0.96
CA ASN A 112 32.46 21.54 1.04
C ASN A 112 32.19 20.08 0.65
N PHE A 113 33.25 19.26 0.57
CA PHE A 113 33.13 17.84 0.19
C PHE A 113 32.09 17.07 1.04
N VAL A 114 32.09 17.28 2.36
CA VAL A 114 31.16 16.58 3.28
C VAL A 114 29.72 17.02 3.04
N GLY A 115 29.50 18.32 2.82
CA GLY A 115 28.18 18.84 2.47
C GLY A 115 27.72 18.38 1.09
N SER A 116 28.62 18.29 0.11
CA SER A 116 28.32 17.77 -1.23
C SER A 116 27.91 16.30 -1.17
N TRP A 117 28.66 15.49 -0.42
CA TRP A 117 28.33 14.09 -0.14
C TRP A 117 26.96 13.93 0.50
N PHE A 118 26.66 14.73 1.52
CA PHE A 118 25.38 14.67 2.20
C PHE A 118 24.21 15.14 1.31
N GLY A 119 24.40 16.23 0.57
CA GLY A 119 23.40 16.77 -0.35
C GLY A 119 23.08 15.83 -1.51
N GLU A 120 24.07 15.13 -2.06
CA GLU A 120 23.86 14.10 -3.08
C GLU A 120 23.19 12.85 -2.54
N MET A 121 23.63 12.36 -1.37
CA MET A 121 22.99 11.22 -0.71
C MET A 121 21.48 11.46 -0.51
N MET A 122 21.10 12.64 -0.01
CA MET A 122 19.70 13.00 0.21
C MET A 122 18.94 13.19 -1.10
N ALA A 123 19.56 13.79 -2.11
CA ALA A 123 18.97 13.94 -3.45
C ALA A 123 18.67 12.59 -4.10
N THR A 124 19.63 11.66 -4.07
CA THR A 124 19.48 10.31 -4.65
C THR A 124 18.41 9.52 -3.92
N SER A 125 18.37 9.60 -2.58
CA SER A 125 17.34 8.93 -1.79
C SER A 125 15.92 9.41 -2.14
N TRP A 126 15.78 10.72 -2.28
CA TRP A 126 14.49 11.35 -2.54
C TRP A 126 13.95 11.10 -3.95
N SER A 127 14.82 11.17 -4.97
CA SER A 127 14.43 11.09 -6.38
C SER A 127 14.19 9.65 -6.85
N SER A 128 15.06 8.71 -6.44
CA SER A 128 14.99 7.29 -6.86
C SER A 128 13.65 6.65 -6.51
N SER A 129 13.17 6.99 -5.32
CA SER A 129 12.04 6.34 -4.70
C SER A 129 10.70 6.80 -5.31
N ARG A 130 10.61 8.09 -5.65
CA ARG A 130 9.48 8.69 -6.37
C ARG A 130 9.50 8.36 -7.86
N GLY A 131 10.67 8.29 -8.47
CA GLY A 131 10.82 7.83 -9.86
C GLY A 131 10.33 6.39 -10.02
N LEU A 132 10.65 5.50 -9.07
CA LEU A 132 10.16 4.13 -9.07
C LEU A 132 8.64 4.08 -8.91
N LEU A 133 8.09 4.83 -7.95
CA LEU A 133 6.64 4.90 -7.72
C LEU A 133 5.88 5.47 -8.92
N TYR A 134 6.40 6.52 -9.55
CA TYR A 134 5.85 7.10 -10.76
C TYR A 134 5.84 6.09 -11.90
N LYS A 135 6.95 5.37 -12.14
CA LYS A 135 7.02 4.31 -13.15
C LYS A 135 6.04 3.17 -12.86
N THR A 136 5.87 2.79 -11.60
CA THR A 136 4.87 1.79 -11.21
C THR A 136 3.46 2.27 -11.51
N PHE A 137 3.12 3.51 -11.16
CA PHE A 137 1.84 4.12 -11.50
C PHE A 137 1.64 4.22 -13.01
N GLU A 138 2.67 4.58 -13.77
CA GLU A 138 2.61 4.62 -15.22
C GLU A 138 2.37 3.24 -15.85
N LEU A 139 2.93 2.18 -15.26
CA LEU A 139 2.73 0.81 -15.74
C LEU A 139 1.30 0.31 -15.48
N ILE A 140 0.70 0.69 -14.35
CA ILE A 140 -0.64 0.21 -13.96
C ILE A 140 -1.79 1.15 -14.37
N LYS A 141 -1.51 2.39 -14.80
CA LYS A 141 -2.55 3.39 -15.15
C LYS A 141 -3.50 2.93 -16.28
N ASN A 142 -3.02 2.04 -17.16
CA ASN A 142 -3.79 1.54 -18.30
C ASN A 142 -4.52 0.21 -18.02
N LEU A 143 -4.44 -0.32 -16.79
CA LEU A 143 -5.20 -1.51 -16.41
C LEU A 143 -6.68 -1.17 -16.26
N ASP A 144 -7.53 -2.15 -16.56
CA ASP A 144 -8.98 -2.02 -16.35
C ASP A 144 -9.28 -1.75 -14.86
N GLU A 145 -10.18 -0.81 -14.59
CA GLU A 145 -10.60 -0.42 -13.23
C GLU A 145 -11.09 -1.62 -12.40
N ARG A 146 -11.72 -2.62 -13.05
CA ARG A 146 -12.15 -3.88 -12.40
C ARG A 146 -10.95 -4.69 -11.91
N VAL A 147 -9.90 -4.76 -12.73
CA VAL A 147 -8.66 -5.44 -12.36
C VAL A 147 -8.01 -4.67 -11.22
N LEU A 148 -7.91 -3.35 -11.31
CA LEU A 148 -7.36 -2.48 -10.26
C LEU A 148 -8.13 -2.57 -8.95
N LEU A 149 -9.45 -2.78 -8.96
CA LEU A 149 -10.26 -3.03 -7.77
C LEU A 149 -9.89 -4.35 -7.07
N VAL A 150 -9.50 -5.36 -7.84
CA VAL A 150 -9.04 -6.64 -7.30
C VAL A 150 -7.61 -6.51 -6.79
N ILE A 151 -6.68 -6.06 -7.62
CA ILE A 151 -5.26 -6.11 -7.27
C ILE A 151 -4.79 -4.88 -6.47
N GLY A 152 -5.63 -3.84 -6.35
CA GLY A 152 -5.27 -2.55 -5.76
C GLY A 152 -4.82 -2.64 -4.31
N GLY A 153 -5.58 -3.35 -3.46
CA GLY A 153 -5.19 -3.60 -2.07
C GLY A 153 -3.80 -4.24 -1.92
N PRO A 154 -3.53 -5.39 -2.56
CA PRO A 154 -2.22 -6.03 -2.58
C PRO A 154 -1.12 -5.16 -3.17
N LEU A 155 -1.39 -4.45 -4.27
CA LEU A 155 -0.43 -3.53 -4.88
C LEU A 155 -0.06 -2.38 -3.93
N MET A 156 -1.02 -1.84 -3.18
CA MET A 156 -0.76 -0.79 -2.20
C MET A 156 0.04 -1.31 -1.01
N ALA A 157 -0.28 -2.49 -0.50
CA ALA A 157 0.50 -3.13 0.57
C ALA A 157 1.95 -3.36 0.12
N LEU A 158 2.14 -3.83 -1.11
CA LEU A 158 3.46 -4.00 -1.71
C LEU A 158 4.17 -2.65 -1.89
N ALA A 159 3.47 -1.61 -2.34
CA ALA A 159 4.03 -0.28 -2.51
C ALA A 159 4.52 0.32 -1.18
N ILE A 160 3.78 0.14 -0.09
CA ILE A 160 4.17 0.56 1.26
C ILE A 160 5.44 -0.16 1.73
N PHE A 161 5.51 -1.48 1.50
CA PHE A 161 6.67 -2.29 1.87
C PHE A 161 7.92 -1.89 1.06
N ILE A 162 7.77 -1.80 -0.27
CA ILE A 162 8.85 -1.42 -1.17
C ILE A 162 9.32 0.01 -0.92
N SER A 163 8.40 0.95 -0.67
CA SER A 163 8.72 2.36 -0.37
C SER A 163 9.73 2.48 0.77
N THR A 164 9.50 1.80 1.90
CA THR A 164 10.41 1.83 3.05
C THR A 164 11.81 1.32 2.67
N GLY A 165 11.87 0.18 1.98
CA GLY A 165 13.13 -0.43 1.55
C GLY A 165 13.88 0.42 0.54
N VAL A 166 13.19 0.94 -0.47
CA VAL A 166 13.78 1.78 -1.51
C VAL A 166 14.33 3.07 -0.91
N GLY A 167 13.61 3.74 0.00
CA GLY A 167 14.12 4.95 0.68
C GLY A 167 15.41 4.68 1.48
N PHE A 168 15.46 3.53 2.17
CA PHE A 168 16.65 3.09 2.90
C PHE A 168 17.84 2.78 1.98
N PHE A 169 17.66 1.87 1.02
CA PHE A 169 18.75 1.43 0.14
C PHE A 169 19.24 2.53 -0.80
N SER A 170 18.35 3.40 -1.27
CA SER A 170 18.75 4.56 -2.09
C SER A 170 19.57 5.59 -1.31
N THR A 171 19.37 5.69 0.01
CA THR A 171 20.23 6.53 0.88
C THR A 171 21.64 5.95 0.96
N ILE A 172 21.77 4.63 1.18
CA ILE A 172 23.08 3.96 1.22
C ILE A 172 23.77 4.05 -0.15
N TYR A 173 23.02 3.84 -1.23
CA TYR A 173 23.56 3.93 -2.57
C TYR A 173 24.06 5.35 -2.88
N GLY A 174 23.26 6.38 -2.56
CA GLY A 174 23.63 7.77 -2.76
C GLY A 174 24.88 8.19 -1.99
N SER A 175 25.11 7.62 -0.80
CA SER A 175 26.31 7.93 -0.01
C SER A 175 27.61 7.37 -0.62
N LEU A 176 27.52 6.44 -1.58
CA LEU A 176 28.65 5.77 -2.22
C LEU A 176 29.03 6.32 -3.60
N GLN A 177 28.24 7.22 -4.19
CA GLN A 177 28.33 7.53 -5.63
C GLN A 177 29.48 8.47 -6.06
N LEU A 178 29.98 9.34 -5.19
CA LEU A 178 30.85 10.45 -5.58
C LEU A 178 32.30 10.03 -5.92
N ASN A 179 33.01 9.43 -4.97
CA ASN A 179 34.43 9.05 -5.11
C ASN A 179 34.89 8.13 -3.96
N LEU A 180 36.14 7.68 -4.00
CA LEU A 180 36.75 6.86 -2.95
C LEU A 180 36.61 7.48 -1.54
N LEU A 181 36.70 8.80 -1.44
CA LEU A 181 36.59 9.53 -0.17
C LEU A 181 35.16 9.45 0.41
N SER A 182 34.15 9.33 -0.45
CA SER A 182 32.75 9.14 -0.07
C SER A 182 32.48 7.73 0.47
N ILE A 183 33.18 6.74 -0.07
CA ILE A 183 33.15 5.37 0.44
C ILE A 183 33.78 5.34 1.84
N ILE A 184 34.94 5.95 2.01
CA ILE A 184 35.62 6.06 3.31
C ILE A 184 34.73 6.77 4.32
N LEU A 185 34.14 7.91 3.94
CA LEU A 185 33.24 8.68 4.80
C LEU A 185 31.98 7.88 5.18
N THR A 186 31.40 7.14 4.24
CA THR A 186 30.26 6.24 4.48
C THR A 186 30.61 5.14 5.48
N ILE A 187 31.80 4.54 5.37
CA ILE A 187 32.27 3.51 6.32
C ILE A 187 32.48 4.12 7.71
N CYS A 188 33.14 5.28 7.80
CA CYS A 188 33.39 5.97 9.07
C CYS A 188 32.09 6.44 9.76
N LEU A 189 31.07 6.83 8.98
CA LEU A 189 29.79 7.32 9.47
C LEU A 189 28.66 6.31 9.29
N PHE A 190 28.98 5.01 9.16
CA PHE A 190 28.02 3.99 8.75
C PHE A 190 26.75 3.96 9.62
N LEU A 191 26.89 4.02 10.94
CA LEU A 191 25.75 4.06 11.86
C LEU A 191 24.86 5.29 11.64
N ILE A 192 25.46 6.45 11.35
CA ILE A 192 24.72 7.68 11.08
C ILE A 192 23.97 7.56 9.75
N VAL A 193 24.61 7.02 8.71
CA VAL A 193 24.00 6.76 7.40
C VAL A 193 22.82 5.79 7.52
N LEU A 194 22.95 4.73 8.33
CA LEU A 194 21.88 3.79 8.59
C LEU A 194 20.66 4.46 9.25
N ILE A 195 20.90 5.31 10.25
CA ILE A 195 19.84 6.05 10.93
C ILE A 195 19.14 7.00 9.94
N ILE A 196 19.90 7.75 9.15
CA ILE A 196 19.33 8.65 8.13
C ILE A 196 18.52 7.87 7.09
N GLY A 197 19.06 6.75 6.61
CA GLY A 197 18.36 5.88 5.65
C GLY A 197 17.05 5.35 6.21
N TRP A 198 17.02 4.97 7.48
CA TRP A 198 15.80 4.52 8.15
C TRP A 198 14.77 5.65 8.27
N PHE A 199 15.18 6.85 8.69
CA PHE A 199 14.29 8.02 8.74
C PHE A 199 13.75 8.38 7.35
N ASN A 200 14.58 8.35 6.32
CA ASN A 200 14.14 8.59 4.93
C ASN A 200 13.11 7.56 4.47
N GLY A 201 13.35 6.27 4.73
CA GLY A 201 12.40 5.21 4.43
C GLY A 201 11.06 5.42 5.14
N MET A 202 11.07 5.78 6.42
CA MET A 202 9.84 6.08 7.18
C MET A 202 9.09 7.29 6.64
N ILE A 203 9.79 8.40 6.36
CA ILE A 203 9.19 9.62 5.81
C ILE A 203 8.54 9.32 4.47
N MET A 204 9.22 8.54 3.61
CA MET A 204 8.68 8.15 2.32
C MET A 204 7.38 7.36 2.47
N THR A 205 7.36 6.39 3.38
CA THR A 205 6.16 5.61 3.67
C THR A 205 5.04 6.46 4.24
N LEU A 206 5.35 7.42 5.12
CA LEU A 206 4.37 8.38 5.63
C LEU A 206 3.79 9.24 4.51
N MET A 207 4.63 9.78 3.62
CA MET A 207 4.17 10.57 2.47
C MET A 207 3.29 9.74 1.54
N LEU A 208 3.68 8.49 1.27
CA LEU A 208 2.89 7.58 0.47
C LEU A 208 1.54 7.32 1.13
N MET A 209 1.50 7.08 2.44
CA MET A 209 0.24 6.91 3.16
C MET A 209 -0.61 8.18 3.12
N MET A 210 -0.04 9.37 3.29
CA MET A 210 -0.80 10.61 3.15
C MET A 210 -1.38 10.76 1.73
N PHE A 211 -0.62 10.41 0.71
CA PHE A 211 -1.09 10.48 -0.68
C PHE A 211 -2.18 9.43 -0.98
N LEU A 212 -2.06 8.21 -0.45
CA LEU A 212 -2.98 7.09 -0.67
C LEU A 212 -4.25 7.16 0.17
N PHE A 213 -4.17 7.66 1.40
CA PHE A 213 -5.30 7.64 2.35
C PHE A 213 -5.90 9.01 2.55
N VAL A 214 -5.07 10.03 2.77
CA VAL A 214 -5.55 11.35 3.21
C VAL A 214 -6.06 12.15 2.02
N LYS A 215 -5.28 12.22 0.94
CA LYS A 215 -5.63 13.04 -0.24
C LYS A 215 -6.98 12.65 -0.87
N PRO A 216 -7.29 11.36 -1.12
CA PRO A 216 -8.55 10.99 -1.77
C PRO A 216 -9.78 11.17 -0.86
N LEU A 217 -9.59 11.14 0.46
CA LEU A 217 -10.68 11.35 1.42
C LEU A 217 -11.01 12.83 1.65
N ILE A 218 -10.02 13.71 1.50
CA ILE A 218 -10.20 15.15 1.70
C ILE A 218 -10.60 15.86 0.42
N SER A 219 -10.10 15.43 -0.75
CA SER A 219 -10.45 16.07 -2.02
C SER A 219 -11.87 15.70 -2.46
N LYS A 220 -12.61 16.68 -2.99
CA LYS A 220 -13.95 16.45 -3.55
C LYS A 220 -13.91 15.41 -4.68
N GLU A 221 -12.91 15.52 -5.56
CA GLU A 221 -12.67 14.59 -6.66
C GLU A 221 -12.44 13.15 -6.18
N GLY A 222 -11.66 12.97 -5.10
CA GLY A 222 -11.42 11.66 -4.51
C GLY A 222 -12.69 11.08 -3.86
N GLN A 223 -13.47 11.91 -3.15
CA GLN A 223 -14.76 11.49 -2.59
C GLN A 223 -15.77 11.09 -3.67
N ASP A 224 -15.85 11.85 -4.76
CA ASP A 224 -16.75 11.55 -5.87
C ASP A 224 -16.30 10.29 -6.62
N THR A 225 -14.98 10.09 -6.76
CA THR A 225 -14.41 8.84 -7.29
C THR A 225 -14.77 7.65 -6.41
N LEU A 226 -14.66 7.77 -5.08
CA LEU A 226 -15.04 6.72 -4.14
C LEU A 226 -16.53 6.38 -4.23
N LYS A 227 -17.41 7.39 -4.28
CA LYS A 227 -18.85 7.20 -4.46
C LYS A 227 -19.17 6.49 -5.77
N TYR A 228 -18.53 6.90 -6.86
CA TYR A 228 -18.68 6.28 -8.18
C TYR A 228 -18.32 4.79 -8.12
N HIS A 229 -17.17 4.45 -7.54
CA HIS A 229 -16.73 3.06 -7.46
C HIS A 229 -17.61 2.21 -6.55
N LEU A 230 -18.01 2.74 -5.39
CA LEU A 230 -18.91 2.03 -4.48
C LEU A 230 -20.29 1.78 -5.10
N ALA A 231 -20.81 2.72 -5.91
CA ALA A 231 -22.08 2.54 -6.60
C ALA A 231 -21.97 1.54 -7.75
N ASN A 232 -21.02 1.74 -8.67
CA ASN A 232 -20.92 0.98 -9.91
C ASN A 232 -20.30 -0.41 -9.74
N TYR A 233 -19.51 -0.63 -8.69
CA TYR A 233 -18.90 -1.91 -8.38
C TYR A 233 -19.47 -2.55 -7.10
N SER A 234 -20.63 -2.10 -6.63
CA SER A 234 -21.34 -2.67 -5.47
C SER A 234 -21.56 -4.18 -5.61
N HIS A 235 -21.93 -4.66 -6.80
CA HIS A 235 -22.08 -6.08 -7.10
C HIS A 235 -20.76 -6.85 -6.98
N PHE A 236 -19.64 -6.26 -7.39
CA PHE A 236 -18.33 -6.85 -7.26
C PHE A 236 -17.88 -6.96 -5.79
N ILE A 237 -18.12 -5.90 -5.02
CA ILE A 237 -17.84 -5.86 -3.57
C ILE A 237 -18.69 -6.91 -2.84
N ALA A 238 -19.99 -7.00 -3.17
CA ALA A 238 -20.89 -8.01 -2.61
C ALA A 238 -20.46 -9.44 -2.96
N MET A 239 -20.00 -9.66 -4.20
CA MET A 239 -19.46 -10.94 -4.64
C MET A 239 -18.22 -11.33 -3.83
N ALA A 240 -17.27 -10.40 -3.64
CA ALA A 240 -16.07 -10.65 -2.83
C ALA A 240 -16.44 -11.01 -1.39
N ILE A 241 -17.35 -10.26 -0.76
CA ILE A 241 -17.87 -10.59 0.59
C ILE A 241 -18.48 -12.00 0.60
N GLY A 242 -19.29 -12.33 -0.41
CA GLY A 242 -19.94 -13.64 -0.53
C GLY A 242 -18.95 -14.80 -0.65
N ILE A 243 -17.88 -14.64 -1.46
CA ILE A 243 -16.81 -15.64 -1.59
C ILE A 243 -16.13 -15.87 -0.24
N PHE A 244 -15.67 -14.81 0.42
CA PHE A 244 -14.99 -14.93 1.71
C PHE A 244 -15.91 -15.46 2.82
N ALA A 245 -17.17 -15.04 2.84
CA ALA A 245 -18.17 -15.56 3.77
C ALA A 245 -18.40 -17.07 3.57
N THR A 246 -18.40 -17.54 2.32
CA THR A 246 -18.53 -18.96 1.99
C THR A 246 -17.30 -19.76 2.42
N ILE A 247 -16.09 -19.23 2.20
CA ILE A 247 -14.84 -19.84 2.70
C ILE A 247 -14.90 -19.95 4.24
N ASN A 248 -15.25 -18.87 4.92
CA ASN A 248 -15.41 -18.85 6.37
C ASN A 248 -16.49 -19.83 6.87
N ALA A 249 -17.52 -20.10 6.07
CA ALA A 249 -18.54 -21.11 6.38
C ALA A 249 -17.95 -22.53 6.33
N PHE A 250 -17.11 -22.87 5.35
CA PHE A 250 -16.41 -24.16 5.34
C PHE A 250 -15.46 -24.32 6.54
N ASP A 251 -14.89 -23.22 7.02
CA ASP A 251 -13.99 -23.23 8.16
C ASP A 251 -14.69 -23.33 9.52
N ASN A 252 -15.96 -22.90 9.63
CA ASN A 252 -16.62 -22.74 10.93
C ASN A 252 -17.99 -23.40 11.05
N LEU A 253 -18.63 -23.80 9.96
CA LEU A 253 -19.97 -24.40 9.93
C LEU A 253 -19.93 -25.81 9.32
N ASP A 254 -21.07 -26.50 9.35
CA ASP A 254 -21.22 -27.80 8.69
C ASP A 254 -21.18 -27.67 7.16
N ALA A 255 -20.69 -28.73 6.50
CA ALA A 255 -20.53 -28.76 5.03
C ALA A 255 -21.85 -28.55 4.28
N SER A 256 -22.98 -28.95 4.85
CA SER A 256 -24.32 -28.73 4.28
C SER A 256 -24.68 -27.24 4.21
N VAL A 257 -24.41 -26.49 5.28
CA VAL A 257 -24.67 -25.05 5.36
C VAL A 257 -23.72 -24.29 4.44
N ALA A 258 -22.42 -24.62 4.46
CA ALA A 258 -21.43 -24.02 3.58
C ALA A 258 -21.75 -24.28 2.09
N GLY A 259 -22.15 -25.51 1.76
CA GLY A 259 -22.60 -25.88 0.41
C GLY A 259 -23.84 -25.09 -0.03
N GLY A 260 -24.82 -24.90 0.86
CA GLY A 260 -25.99 -24.06 0.61
C GLY A 260 -25.63 -22.60 0.33
N MET A 261 -24.69 -22.04 1.10
CA MET A 261 -24.17 -20.69 0.87
C MET A 261 -23.44 -20.55 -0.47
N LEU A 262 -22.65 -21.54 -0.86
CA LEU A 262 -21.97 -21.56 -2.16
C LEU A 262 -22.96 -21.57 -3.33
N VAL A 263 -24.00 -22.41 -3.26
CA VAL A 263 -25.05 -22.46 -4.30
C VAL A 263 -25.80 -21.13 -4.37
N ALA A 264 -26.14 -20.53 -3.23
CA ALA A 264 -26.77 -19.21 -3.19
C ALA A 264 -25.88 -18.12 -3.80
N LEU A 265 -24.58 -18.15 -3.52
CA LEU A 265 -23.60 -17.24 -4.10
C LEU A 265 -23.53 -17.38 -5.63
N ILE A 266 -23.43 -18.61 -6.14
CA ILE A 266 -23.39 -18.88 -7.58
C ILE A 266 -24.68 -18.36 -8.26
N ALA A 267 -25.84 -18.62 -7.66
CA ALA A 267 -27.12 -18.13 -8.18
C ALA A 267 -27.19 -16.59 -8.24
N LEU A 268 -26.66 -15.90 -7.21
CA LEU A 268 -26.56 -14.45 -7.18
C LEU A 268 -25.60 -13.91 -8.24
N ILE A 269 -24.43 -14.55 -8.42
CA ILE A 269 -23.44 -14.18 -9.43
C ILE A 269 -24.05 -14.33 -10.82
N VAL A 270 -24.64 -15.48 -11.13
CA VAL A 270 -25.30 -15.75 -12.42
C VAL A 270 -26.36 -14.67 -12.69
N LYS A 271 -27.25 -14.39 -11.73
CA LYS A 271 -28.25 -13.33 -11.88
C LYS A 271 -27.63 -11.96 -12.16
N SER A 272 -26.52 -11.61 -11.50
CA SER A 272 -25.85 -10.32 -11.68
C SER A 272 -25.08 -10.17 -13.02
N VAL A 273 -24.81 -11.27 -13.72
CA VAL A 273 -24.14 -11.25 -15.03
C VAL A 273 -25.15 -11.12 -16.18
N PHE A 274 -26.39 -11.58 -15.97
CA PHE A 274 -27.43 -11.63 -17.00
C PHE A 274 -28.46 -10.48 -16.92
N PHE A 275 -28.43 -9.66 -15.87
CA PHE A 275 -29.35 -8.53 -15.64
C PHE A 275 -28.56 -7.30 -15.17
#